data_AF-A0A520GCA9-F1
#
_entry.id   AF-A0A520GCA9-F1
#
_cell.length_a   1.000
_cell.length_b   1.000
_cell.length_c   1.000
_cell.angle_alpha   90.00
_cell.angle_beta   90.00
_cell.angle_gamma   90.00
#
_symmetry.space_group_name_H-M   'P 1'
#
loop_
_entity.id
_entity.type
_entity.pdbx_description
1 polymer ?
#
loop_
_entity_poly.entity_id
_entity_poly.type
_entity_poly.pdbx_seq_one_letter_code
_entity_poly.pdbx_strand_id
1 'polypeptide(L)'
;MTDHHFHNTGVPPRDAHAPDRGRAAALAAVRQDEFNCLGPYSDARPGQCAELRFLVKQDATLEGAFKTPGLRGVALRPPYMHAGQFATLEAVVDHYVAAPHAAVGRSELRHRHSTEAAGDADARRPIELSVEERRDLAAFLRSL
;
A
#
# COMPACT_ATOMS: atom_id res chain seq x y z
N MET A 1 5.80 12.88 -4.54
CA MET A 1 6.84 11.84 -4.46
C MET A 1 6.22 10.59 -3.84
N THR A 2 6.77 9.41 -4.13
CA THR A 2 6.42 8.11 -3.51
C THR A 2 7.67 7.60 -2.79
N ASP A 3 7.51 6.75 -1.78
CA ASP A 3 8.62 6.07 -1.10
C ASP A 3 9.18 4.89 -1.90
N HIS A 4 8.57 4.54 -3.03
CA HIS A 4 8.90 3.38 -3.87
C HIS A 4 8.69 2.01 -3.22
N HIS A 5 8.15 1.95 -2.00
CA HIS A 5 7.88 0.73 -1.26
C HIS A 5 6.42 0.29 -1.42
N PHE A 6 6.13 -0.91 -0.91
CA PHE A 6 4.80 -1.51 -0.89
C PHE A 6 4.38 -1.66 0.56
N HIS A 7 3.14 -1.28 0.85
CA HIS A 7 2.61 -1.34 2.21
C HIS A 7 1.25 -1.98 2.27
N ASN A 8 1.03 -2.74 3.33
CA ASN A 8 -0.29 -3.22 3.70
C ASN A 8 -0.83 -2.33 4.83
N THR A 9 -1.86 -1.54 4.52
CA THR A 9 -2.50 -0.65 5.50
C THR A 9 -3.85 -1.16 5.99
N GLY A 10 -4.20 -2.41 5.65
CA GLY A 10 -5.47 -3.02 6.05
C GLY A 10 -6.69 -2.48 5.30
N VAL A 11 -6.51 -1.97 4.07
CA VAL A 11 -7.64 -1.57 3.22
C VAL A 11 -8.56 -2.79 3.00
N PRO A 12 -9.87 -2.67 3.22
CA PRO A 12 -10.78 -3.81 3.06
C PRO A 12 -10.81 -4.27 1.59
N PRO A 13 -10.91 -5.58 1.33
CA PRO A 13 -11.07 -6.09 -0.02
C PRO A 13 -12.47 -5.73 -0.55
N ARG A 14 -12.60 -5.60 -1.88
CA ARG A 14 -13.92 -5.43 -2.52
C ARG A 14 -14.76 -6.70 -2.46
N ASP A 15 -14.09 -7.85 -2.57
CA ASP A 15 -14.66 -9.17 -2.40
C ASP A 15 -13.92 -9.87 -1.25
N ALA A 16 -14.65 -10.13 -0.15
CA ALA A 16 -14.08 -10.77 1.03
C ALA A 16 -13.69 -12.24 0.78
N HIS A 17 -14.25 -12.89 -0.25
CA HIS A 17 -13.93 -14.28 -0.59
C HIS A 17 -12.71 -14.41 -1.51
N ALA A 18 -12.36 -13.33 -2.21
CA ALA A 18 -11.22 -13.29 -3.12
C ALA A 18 -10.41 -12.00 -2.90
N PRO A 19 -9.79 -11.82 -1.71
CA PRO A 19 -9.00 -10.63 -1.42
C PRO A 19 -7.77 -10.53 -2.33
N ASP A 20 -7.48 -9.32 -2.79
CA ASP A 20 -6.27 -9.04 -3.58
C ASP A 20 -5.02 -9.18 -2.69
N ARG A 21 -4.11 -10.06 -3.11
CA ARG A 21 -2.84 -10.33 -2.41
C ARG A 21 -1.76 -9.30 -2.74
N GLY A 22 -2.05 -8.32 -3.60
CA GLY A 22 -1.17 -7.21 -3.93
C GLY A 22 0.16 -7.68 -4.50
N ARG A 23 1.25 -7.17 -3.92
CA ARG A 23 2.62 -7.43 -4.38
C ARG A 23 2.93 -8.94 -4.45
N ALA A 24 2.47 -9.74 -3.49
CA ALA A 24 2.72 -11.18 -3.46
C ALA A 24 2.23 -11.89 -4.74
N ALA A 25 1.02 -11.59 -5.22
CA ALA A 25 0.49 -12.17 -6.46
C ALA A 25 1.26 -11.68 -7.70
N ALA A 26 1.68 -10.41 -7.71
CA ALA A 26 2.37 -9.79 -8.84
C ALA A 26 3.79 -10.34 -9.08
N LEU A 27 4.45 -10.94 -8.07
CA LEU A 27 5.81 -11.45 -8.19
C LEU A 27 5.96 -12.55 -9.25
N ALA A 28 5.01 -13.48 -9.31
CA ALA A 28 5.04 -14.56 -10.30
C ALA A 28 4.82 -14.01 -11.70
N ALA A 29 3.81 -13.14 -11.84
CA ALA A 29 3.47 -12.51 -13.11
C ALA A 29 4.64 -11.72 -13.69
N VAL A 30 5.25 -10.80 -12.92
CA VAL A 30 6.34 -9.96 -13.43
C VAL A 30 7.58 -10.76 -13.83
N ARG A 31 7.85 -11.89 -13.17
CA ARG A 31 9.01 -12.75 -13.49
C ARG A 31 8.80 -13.57 -14.76
N GLN A 32 7.56 -13.92 -15.08
CA GLN A 32 7.19 -14.70 -16.26
C GLN A 32 6.86 -13.83 -17.47
N ASP A 33 6.62 -12.54 -17.25
CA ASP A 33 6.33 -11.56 -18.31
C ASP A 33 7.52 -11.41 -19.28
N GLU A 34 7.25 -11.63 -20.57
CA GLU A 34 8.25 -11.50 -21.63
C GLU A 34 8.74 -10.06 -21.84
N PHE A 35 7.94 -9.08 -21.41
CA PHE A 35 8.24 -7.64 -21.47
C PHE A 35 8.89 -7.10 -20.19
N ASN A 36 9.31 -7.97 -19.27
CA ASN A 36 10.07 -7.54 -18.10
C ASN A 36 11.51 -7.16 -18.45
N CYS A 37 12.23 -6.52 -17.53
CA CYS A 37 13.59 -6.02 -17.77
C CYS A 37 14.62 -7.10 -18.19
N LEU A 38 14.41 -8.36 -17.80
CA LEU A 38 15.28 -9.49 -18.14
C LEU A 38 14.76 -10.29 -19.34
N GLY A 39 13.64 -9.88 -19.93
CA GLY A 39 12.98 -10.53 -21.06
C GLY A 39 13.67 -10.24 -22.40
N PRO A 40 13.32 -10.99 -23.46
CA PRO A 40 13.94 -10.88 -24.78
C PRO A 40 13.69 -9.54 -25.48
N TYR A 41 12.67 -8.77 -25.07
CA TYR A 41 12.33 -7.47 -25.65
C TYR A 41 12.90 -6.28 -24.86
N SER A 42 13.75 -6.53 -23.87
CA SER A 42 14.37 -5.47 -23.07
C SER A 42 15.75 -5.10 -23.62
N ASP A 43 15.94 -3.82 -23.90
CA ASP A 43 17.24 -3.25 -24.30
C ASP A 43 18.22 -3.14 -23.12
N ALA A 44 17.74 -3.41 -21.90
CA ALA A 44 18.53 -3.30 -20.68
C ALA A 44 19.52 -4.46 -20.57
N ARG A 45 20.78 -4.14 -20.24
CA ARG A 45 21.76 -5.17 -19.84
C ARG A 45 21.31 -5.78 -18.51
N PRO A 46 21.59 -7.07 -18.24
CA PRO A 46 21.19 -7.70 -16.98
C PRO A 46 21.61 -6.91 -15.73
N GLY A 47 22.77 -6.24 -15.72
CA GLY A 47 23.21 -5.41 -14.61
C GLY A 47 22.36 -4.16 -14.32
N GLN A 48 21.54 -3.73 -15.28
CA GLN A 48 20.64 -2.56 -15.16
C GLN A 48 19.27 -2.93 -14.57
N CYS A 49 18.98 -4.23 -14.41
CA CYS A 49 17.71 -4.75 -13.92
C CYS A 49 17.72 -5.02 -12.41
N ALA A 50 18.24 -4.08 -11.61
CA ALA A 50 18.38 -4.25 -10.15
C ALA A 50 17.06 -4.64 -9.47
N GLU A 51 15.95 -4.00 -9.85
CA GLU A 51 14.60 -4.24 -9.30
C GLU A 51 14.12 -5.69 -9.46
N LEU A 52 14.43 -6.34 -10.59
CA LEU A 52 14.06 -7.74 -10.81
C LEU A 52 15.10 -8.72 -10.25
N ARG A 53 16.38 -8.33 -10.26
CA ARG A 53 17.48 -9.16 -9.76
C ARG A 53 17.45 -9.31 -8.25
N PHE A 54 17.17 -8.21 -7.55
CA PHE A 54 17.10 -8.12 -6.10
C PHE A 54 15.66 -8.10 -5.59
N LEU A 55 14.71 -8.55 -6.43
CA LEU A 55 13.32 -8.71 -6.06
C LEU A 55 13.20 -9.65 -4.86
N VAL A 56 12.56 -9.17 -3.79
CA VAL A 56 12.18 -10.00 -2.64
C VAL A 56 11.11 -10.99 -3.08
N LYS A 57 11.36 -12.29 -2.93
CA LYS A 57 10.50 -13.37 -3.47
C LYS A 57 9.62 -14.04 -2.43
N GLN A 58 10.06 -14.09 -1.19
CA GLN A 58 9.40 -14.80 -0.10
C GLN A 58 9.51 -13.96 1.16
N ASP A 59 8.51 -13.13 1.36
CA ASP A 59 8.38 -12.29 2.54
C ASP A 59 6.88 -12.09 2.83
N ALA A 60 6.50 -12.28 4.09
CA ALA A 60 5.13 -12.13 4.54
C ALA A 60 4.62 -10.69 4.42
N THR A 61 5.53 -9.70 4.38
CA THR A 61 5.20 -8.27 4.19
C THR A 61 4.63 -7.99 2.80
N LEU A 62 4.77 -8.90 1.84
CA LEU A 62 4.27 -8.71 0.47
C LEU A 62 2.77 -8.99 0.34
N GLU A 63 2.18 -9.71 1.29
CA GLU A 63 0.77 -10.07 1.28
C GLU A 63 -0.10 -8.85 1.52
N GLY A 64 -1.01 -8.57 0.58
CA GLY A 64 -1.90 -7.40 0.65
C GLY A 64 -1.17 -6.06 0.57
N ALA A 65 0.10 -6.05 0.14
CA ALA A 65 0.91 -4.84 0.06
C ALA A 65 0.81 -4.17 -1.31
N PHE A 66 0.58 -2.86 -1.31
CA PHE A 66 0.42 -2.05 -2.52
C PHE A 66 1.41 -0.89 -2.54
N LYS A 67 1.85 -0.50 -3.73
CA LYS A 67 2.81 0.60 -3.89
C LYS A 67 2.21 1.91 -3.37
N THR A 68 2.98 2.68 -2.60
CA THR A 68 2.56 4.02 -2.15
C THR A 68 2.30 4.94 -3.35
N PRO A 69 1.09 5.47 -3.53
CA PRO A 69 0.80 6.39 -4.63
C PRO A 69 1.38 7.78 -4.35
N GLY A 70 1.66 8.53 -5.41
CA GLY A 70 1.87 9.98 -5.28
C GLY A 70 0.57 10.70 -4.91
N LEU A 71 0.66 11.70 -4.03
CA LEU A 71 -0.49 12.49 -3.58
C LEU A 71 -0.74 13.79 -4.37
N ARG A 72 0.12 14.13 -5.35
CA ARG A 72 -0.13 15.27 -6.24
C ARG A 72 -1.42 15.05 -7.02
N GLY A 73 -2.32 16.05 -7.02
CA GLY A 73 -3.62 15.95 -7.67
C GLY A 73 -4.51 14.83 -7.10
N VAL A 74 -4.30 14.40 -5.85
CA VAL A 74 -5.06 13.28 -5.27
C VAL A 74 -6.56 13.58 -5.23
N ALA A 75 -6.97 14.81 -4.94
CA ALA A 75 -8.38 15.18 -4.86
C ALA A 75 -9.16 15.00 -6.18
N LEU A 76 -8.47 14.97 -7.32
CA LEU A 76 -9.09 14.83 -8.65
C LEU A 76 -9.35 13.37 -9.06
N ARG A 77 -9.00 12.39 -8.21
CA ARG A 77 -9.03 10.97 -8.56
C ARG A 77 -9.85 10.08 -7.61
N PRO A 78 -11.11 10.41 -7.29
CA PRO A 78 -11.99 9.45 -6.65
C PRO A 78 -12.42 8.33 -7.64
N PRO A 79 -12.76 7.13 -7.16
CA PRO A 79 -12.60 6.64 -5.78
C PRO A 79 -11.13 6.30 -5.45
N TYR A 80 -10.80 6.26 -4.16
CA TYR A 80 -9.45 6.11 -3.62
C TYR A 80 -9.09 4.66 -3.26
N MET A 81 -7.78 4.44 -3.02
CA MET A 81 -7.13 3.13 -2.80
C MET A 81 -7.01 2.27 -4.08
N HIS A 82 -6.37 1.11 -3.97
CA HIS A 82 -5.94 0.31 -5.11
C HIS A 82 -7.10 -0.27 -5.95
N ALA A 83 -8.30 -0.41 -5.36
CA ALA A 83 -9.49 -0.88 -6.05
C ALA A 83 -10.69 0.09 -5.92
N GLY A 84 -10.47 1.33 -5.48
CA GLY A 84 -11.56 2.31 -5.33
C GLY A 84 -12.47 2.05 -4.12
N GLN A 85 -11.91 1.62 -2.99
CA GLN A 85 -12.64 1.28 -1.77
C GLN A 85 -13.31 2.46 -1.08
N PHE A 86 -12.74 3.66 -1.21
CA PHE A 86 -13.22 4.85 -0.51
C PHE A 86 -13.66 5.93 -1.49
N ALA A 87 -14.84 6.50 -1.26
CA ALA A 87 -15.38 7.54 -2.13
C ALA A 87 -14.78 8.93 -1.85
N THR A 88 -14.30 9.18 -0.62
CA THR A 88 -13.86 10.51 -0.16
C THR A 88 -12.47 10.46 0.49
N LEU A 89 -11.77 11.60 0.50
CA LEU A 89 -10.48 11.73 1.21
C LEU A 89 -10.67 11.61 2.73
N GLU A 90 -11.80 12.06 3.26
CA GLU A 90 -12.16 11.87 4.66
C GLU A 90 -12.19 10.40 5.03
N ALA A 91 -12.83 9.55 4.22
CA ALA A 91 -12.86 8.11 4.46
C ALA A 91 -11.45 7.47 4.41
N VAL A 92 -10.56 7.99 3.56
CA VAL A 92 -9.15 7.59 3.55
C VAL A 92 -8.46 7.97 4.87
N VAL A 93 -8.62 9.20 5.33
CA VAL A 93 -8.02 9.67 6.60
C VAL A 93 -8.56 8.87 7.78
N ASP A 94 -9.88 8.64 7.83
CA ASP A 94 -10.52 7.85 8.87
C ASP A 94 -10.02 6.40 8.88
N HIS A 95 -9.75 5.80 7.72
CA HIS A 95 -9.15 4.47 7.64
C HIS A 95 -7.76 4.42 8.29
N TYR A 96 -6.90 5.40 8.02
CA TYR A 96 -5.57 5.46 8.63
C TYR A 96 -5.61 5.65 10.16
N VAL A 97 -6.58 6.44 10.65
CA VAL A 97 -6.76 6.64 12.10
C VAL A 97 -7.37 5.41 12.77
N ALA A 98 -8.32 4.73 12.11
CA ALA A 98 -8.93 3.51 12.62
C ALA A 98 -7.91 2.36 12.69
N ALA A 99 -7.00 2.28 11.71
CA ALA A 99 -5.95 1.27 11.61
C ALA A 99 -6.48 -0.17 11.79
N PRO A 100 -7.45 -0.61 10.97
CA PRO A 100 -8.00 -1.96 11.09
C PRO A 100 -6.96 -3.04 10.74
N HIS A 101 -7.19 -4.25 11.24
CA HIS A 101 -6.44 -5.42 10.80
C HIS A 101 -6.66 -5.68 9.30
N ALA A 102 -5.62 -6.16 8.63
CA ALA A 102 -5.72 -6.53 7.22
C ALA A 102 -6.50 -7.85 7.06
N ALA A 103 -7.31 -7.93 6.00
CA ALA A 103 -8.00 -9.17 5.64
C ALA A 103 -7.04 -10.26 5.11
N VAL A 104 -5.91 -9.85 4.55
CA VAL A 104 -4.83 -10.71 4.06
C VAL A 104 -3.49 -10.14 4.49
N GLY A 105 -2.56 -11.01 4.87
CA GLY A 105 -1.26 -10.60 5.38
C GLY A 105 -1.38 -9.89 6.71
N ARG A 106 -0.51 -8.90 6.94
CA ARG A 106 -0.44 -8.13 8.17
C ARG A 106 -0.43 -6.64 7.86
N SER A 107 -1.32 -5.89 8.50
CA SER A 107 -1.33 -4.42 8.40
C SER A 107 -0.13 -3.86 9.17
N GLU A 108 0.53 -2.87 8.58
CA GLU A 108 1.60 -2.09 9.23
C GLU A 108 1.05 -0.98 10.13
N LEU A 109 -0.25 -0.70 10.06
CA LEU A 109 -0.88 0.31 10.91
C LEU A 109 -1.19 -0.27 12.29
N ARG A 110 -0.78 0.42 13.35
CA ARG A 110 -1.11 0.05 14.72
C ARG A 110 -2.36 0.77 15.20
N HIS A 111 -3.31 -0.02 15.69
CA HIS A 111 -4.47 0.51 16.39
C HIS A 111 -4.10 1.01 17.79
N ARG A 112 -4.76 2.07 18.28
CA ARG A 112 -4.48 2.71 19.59
C ARG A 112 -4.59 1.73 20.76
N HIS A 113 -5.48 0.74 20.65
CA HIS A 113 -5.71 -0.27 21.68
C HIS A 113 -5.03 -1.61 21.40
N SER A 114 -4.07 -1.67 20.47
CA SER A 114 -3.37 -2.93 20.17
C SER A 114 -2.56 -3.38 21.39
N THR A 115 -2.88 -4.56 21.91
CA THR A 115 -2.11 -5.24 22.97
C THR A 115 -0.96 -6.09 22.41
N GLU A 116 -0.81 -6.15 21.08
CA GLU A 116 0.28 -6.88 20.43
C GLU A 116 1.64 -6.27 20.79
N ALA A 117 2.58 -7.15 21.13
CA ALA A 117 3.89 -6.78 21.65
C ALA A 117 4.66 -5.90 20.66
N ALA A 118 5.30 -4.85 21.18
CA ALA A 118 6.09 -3.85 20.47
C ALA A 118 7.40 -4.38 19.85
N GLY A 119 7.43 -5.64 19.42
CA GLY A 119 8.59 -6.31 18.81
C GLY A 119 8.60 -6.32 17.29
N ASP A 120 7.58 -5.73 16.64
CA ASP A 120 7.48 -5.68 15.18
C ASP A 120 8.11 -4.39 14.64
N ALA A 121 9.32 -4.52 14.08
CA ALA A 121 10.10 -3.39 13.59
C ALA A 121 9.41 -2.59 12.46
N ASP A 122 8.49 -3.24 11.73
CA ASP A 122 7.75 -2.64 10.62
C ASP A 122 6.46 -1.92 11.04
N ALA A 123 6.02 -2.08 12.29
CA ALA A 123 4.73 -1.54 12.71
C ALA A 123 4.82 -0.02 12.98
N ARG A 124 3.97 0.75 12.28
CA ARG A 124 3.92 2.22 12.40
C ARG A 124 3.30 2.64 13.73
N ARG A 125 3.71 3.80 14.23
CA ARG A 125 3.08 4.41 15.42
C ARG A 125 1.59 4.69 15.13
N PRO A 126 0.71 4.54 16.14
CA PRO A 126 -0.69 4.92 16.00
C PRO A 126 -0.82 6.38 15.56
N ILE A 127 -1.74 6.63 14.62
CA ILE A 127 -2.06 7.97 14.14
C ILE A 127 -3.17 8.53 15.03
N GLU A 128 -2.89 9.64 15.70
CA GLU A 128 -3.85 10.33 16.55
C GLU A 128 -4.14 11.69 15.94
N LEU A 129 -5.38 11.86 15.46
CA LEU A 129 -5.87 13.10 14.88
C LEU A 129 -7.22 13.47 15.50
N SER A 130 -7.34 14.71 15.95
CA SER A 130 -8.60 15.34 16.32
C SER A 130 -9.54 15.46 15.11
N VAL A 131 -10.79 15.85 15.35
CA VAL A 131 -11.75 16.06 14.26
C VAL A 131 -11.30 17.23 13.38
N GLU A 132 -10.75 18.27 13.99
CA GLU A 132 -10.19 19.44 13.31
C GLU A 132 -8.98 19.04 12.45
N GLU A 133 -8.02 18.29 13.01
CA GLU A 133 -6.81 17.87 12.29
C GLU A 133 -7.12 16.98 11.08
N ARG A 134 -8.13 16.12 11.17
CA ARG A 134 -8.58 15.32 10.02
C ARG A 134 -9.16 16.18 8.90
N ARG A 135 -9.95 17.20 9.24
CA ARG A 135 -10.51 18.16 8.27
C ARG A 135 -9.40 18.97 7.61
N ASP A 136 -8.45 19.45 8.40
CA ASP A 136 -7.32 20.23 7.92
C ASP A 136 -6.43 19.41 6.99
N LEU A 137 -6.17 18.15 7.33
CA LEU A 137 -5.44 17.23 6.47
C LEU A 137 -6.17 16.99 5.15
N ALA A 138 -7.48 16.72 5.18
CA ALA A 138 -8.26 16.54 3.97
C ALA A 138 -8.32 17.82 3.12
N ALA A 139 -8.36 19.01 3.73
CA ALA A 139 -8.29 20.29 3.05
C ALA A 139 -6.91 20.52 2.40
N PHE A 140 -5.83 20.18 3.10
CA PHE A 140 -4.48 20.22 2.55
C PHE A 140 -4.32 19.27 1.35
N LEU A 141 -4.80 18.03 1.44
CA LEU A 141 -4.73 17.07 0.33
C LEU A 141 -5.48 17.55 -0.92
N ARG A 142 -6.48 18.43 -0.77
CA ARG A 142 -7.19 19.05 -1.88
C ARG A 142 -6.41 20.14 -2.60
N SER A 143 -5.34 20.67 -2.01
CA SER A 143 -4.52 21.72 -2.62
C SER A 143 -3.28 21.19 -3.35
N LEU A 144 -3.02 19.87 -3.32
CA LEU A 144 -1.82 19.21 -3.87
C LEU A 144 -1.83 18.99 -5.38
#